data_AF-A0A0G4LHG1-F1
#
_entry.id   AF-A0A0G4LHG1-F1
#
_cell.length_a   1.000
_cell.length_b   1.000
_cell.length_c   1.000
_cell.angle_alpha   90.00
_cell.angle_beta   90.00
_cell.angle_gamma   90.00
#
_symmetry.space_group_name_H-M   'P 1'
#
loop_
_entity.id
_entity.type
_entity.pdbx_description
1 polymer ?
#
loop_
_entity_poly.entity_id
_entity_poly.type
_entity_poly.pdbx_seq_one_letter_code
_entity_poly.pdbx_strand_id
1 'polypeptide(L)'
;MANTTPPDGVFVPVPTFFKEGADSSSLQPAIDVPQQVAHSVHLAKSGITGLVLMGSTGEAIHMSRQERVDMISGVRKGLDEAGYKDYPIMAASARVTTRAER
;
A
#
# COMPACT_ATOMS: atom_id res chain seq x y z
N MET A 1 26.64 -1.10 -2.02
CA MET A 1 25.53 -1.67 -1.23
C MET A 1 24.72 -0.50 -0.71
N ALA A 2 23.46 -0.35 -1.12
CA ALA A 2 22.60 0.72 -0.57
C ALA A 2 22.45 0.49 0.93
N ASN A 3 22.53 1.55 1.72
CA ASN A 3 22.37 1.51 3.16
C ASN A 3 21.02 0.84 3.49
N THR A 4 21.03 -0.31 4.16
CA THR A 4 19.85 -1.19 4.30
C THR A 4 18.89 -0.76 5.42
N THR A 5 19.24 0.30 6.13
CA THR A 5 18.43 0.85 7.22
C THR A 5 17.45 1.86 6.65
N PRO A 6 16.13 1.75 6.98
CA PRO A 6 15.17 2.79 6.63
C PRO A 6 15.67 4.16 7.11
N PRO A 7 15.52 5.22 6.29
CA PRO A 7 15.96 6.56 6.66
C PRO A 7 15.18 7.06 7.89
N ASP A 8 15.83 7.88 8.71
CA ASP A 8 15.15 8.54 9.84
C ASP A 8 14.02 9.45 9.34
N GLY A 9 12.92 9.48 10.08
CA GLY A 9 11.81 10.40 9.83
C GLY A 9 10.44 9.81 10.13
N VAL A 10 9.41 10.39 9.52
CA VAL A 10 8.01 10.06 9.82
C VAL A 10 7.49 9.03 8.82
N PHE A 11 7.07 7.88 9.33
CA PHE A 11 6.42 6.81 8.56
C PHE A 11 4.94 6.80 8.90
N VAL A 12 4.09 7.03 7.90
CA VAL A 12 2.64 7.19 8.13
C VAL A 12 1.91 5.89 7.79
N PRO A 13 1.05 5.36 8.69
CA PRO A 13 0.11 4.32 8.35
C PRO A 13 -0.95 4.88 7.40
N VAL A 14 -1.00 4.34 6.19
CA VAL A 14 -1.91 4.80 5.14
C VAL A 14 -3.16 3.92 5.14
N PRO A 15 -4.37 4.50 5.20
CA PRO A 15 -5.60 3.73 5.04
C PRO A 15 -5.69 3.14 3.63
N THR A 16 -6.38 2.02 3.52
CA THR A 16 -6.69 1.38 2.26
C THR A 16 -7.98 1.95 1.69
N PHE A 17 -7.91 2.52 0.49
CA PHE A 17 -9.09 3.05 -0.17
C PHE A 17 -9.83 1.95 -0.94
N PHE A 18 -11.14 1.90 -0.77
CA PHE A 18 -12.05 1.00 -1.47
C PHE A 18 -13.03 1.81 -2.30
N LYS A 19 -13.46 1.24 -3.42
CA LYS A 19 -14.50 1.83 -4.28
C LYS A 19 -15.85 1.78 -3.58
N GLU A 20 -16.72 2.70 -3.94
CA GLU A 20 -18.11 2.65 -3.49
C GLU A 20 -18.85 1.51 -4.20
N GLY A 21 -19.57 0.69 -3.43
CA GLY A 21 -20.37 -0.43 -3.94
C GLY A 21 -19.64 -1.78 -3.97
N ALA A 22 -20.41 -2.85 -3.86
CA ALA A 22 -19.90 -4.22 -3.99
C ALA A 22 -19.50 -4.48 -5.46
N ASP A 23 -18.40 -5.19 -5.65
CA ASP A 23 -18.04 -5.65 -7.00
C ASP A 23 -19.05 -6.69 -7.50
N SER A 24 -19.27 -6.76 -8.80
CA SER A 24 -20.17 -7.74 -9.44
C SER A 24 -19.81 -9.20 -9.13
N SER A 25 -18.57 -9.44 -8.68
CA SER A 25 -18.02 -10.75 -8.37
C SER A 25 -17.94 -11.08 -6.87
N SER A 26 -18.14 -10.11 -5.97
CA SER A 26 -17.97 -10.31 -4.53
C SER A 26 -18.83 -9.37 -3.68
N LEU A 27 -19.22 -9.80 -2.48
CA LEU A 27 -19.95 -8.95 -1.52
C LEU A 27 -19.09 -7.82 -0.92
N GLN A 28 -17.81 -7.75 -1.26
CA GLN A 28 -16.86 -6.75 -0.76
C GLN A 28 -16.56 -5.71 -1.85
N PRO A 29 -16.33 -4.44 -1.48
CA PRO A 29 -15.91 -3.42 -2.41
C PRO A 29 -14.48 -3.69 -2.91
N ALA A 30 -14.25 -3.48 -4.19
CA ALA A 30 -12.92 -3.60 -4.79
C ALA A 30 -12.01 -2.45 -4.34
N ILE A 31 -10.69 -2.68 -4.33
CA ILE A 31 -9.71 -1.65 -3.98
C ILE A 31 -9.65 -0.51 -5.01
N ASP A 32 -9.40 0.70 -4.54
CA ASP A 32 -9.19 1.89 -5.37
C ASP A 32 -7.69 2.23 -5.45
N VAL A 33 -7.00 1.54 -6.36
CA VAL A 33 -5.56 1.77 -6.60
C VAL A 33 -5.26 3.20 -7.07
N PRO A 34 -6.01 3.80 -8.02
CA PRO A 34 -5.78 5.20 -8.41
C PRO A 34 -5.84 6.18 -7.24
N GLN A 35 -6.85 6.05 -6.37
CA GLN A 35 -6.97 6.91 -5.19
C GLN A 35 -5.84 6.66 -4.20
N GLN A 36 -5.46 5.40 -3.99
CA GLN A 36 -4.31 5.04 -3.16
C GLN A 36 -3.03 5.73 -3.67
N VAL A 37 -2.76 5.66 -4.97
CA VAL A 37 -1.58 6.28 -5.61
C VAL A 37 -1.61 7.80 -5.41
N ALA A 38 -2.74 8.45 -5.66
CA ALA A 38 -2.85 9.90 -5.52
C ALA A 38 -2.55 10.35 -4.08
N HIS A 39 -3.09 9.62 -3.10
CA HIS A 39 -2.84 9.91 -1.69
C HIS A 39 -1.38 9.62 -1.29
N SER A 40 -0.80 8.52 -1.74
CA SER A 40 0.61 8.18 -1.53
C SER A 40 1.56 9.26 -2.07
N VAL A 41 1.31 9.74 -3.28
CA VAL A 41 2.09 10.83 -3.89
C VAL A 41 1.88 12.15 -3.14
N HIS A 42 0.67 12.43 -2.67
CA HIS A 42 0.40 13.61 -1.85
C HIS A 42 1.21 13.59 -0.54
N LEU A 43 1.27 12.45 0.16
CA LEU A 43 2.07 12.30 1.39
C LEU A 43 3.56 12.49 1.11
N ALA A 44 4.08 11.89 0.02
CA ALA A 44 5.48 12.05 -0.38
C ALA A 44 5.82 13.53 -0.70
N LYS A 45 4.92 14.24 -1.38
CA LYS A 45 5.04 15.68 -1.65
C LYS A 45 4.98 16.54 -0.40
N SER A 46 4.30 16.09 0.64
CA SER A 46 4.16 16.79 1.91
C SER A 46 5.36 16.60 2.85
N GLY A 47 6.39 15.86 2.43
CA GLY A 47 7.61 15.64 3.20
C GLY A 47 7.56 14.45 4.15
N ILE A 48 6.59 13.55 4.00
CA ILE A 48 6.59 12.26 4.71
C ILE A 48 7.77 11.42 4.22
N THR A 49 8.40 10.68 5.14
CA THR A 49 9.61 9.91 4.86
C THR A 49 9.31 8.55 4.25
N GLY A 50 8.20 7.92 4.65
CA GLY A 50 7.83 6.59 4.19
C GLY A 50 6.37 6.26 4.43
N LEU A 51 5.87 5.25 3.70
CA LEU A 51 4.50 4.76 3.86
C LEU A 51 4.50 3.41 4.58
N VAL A 52 3.52 3.21 5.45
CA VAL A 52 3.17 1.91 6.01
C VAL A 52 1.80 1.51 5.45
N LEU A 53 1.78 0.54 4.56
CA LEU A 53 0.58 0.04 3.90
C LEU A 53 0.06 -1.22 4.60
N MET A 54 -1.25 -1.43 4.54
CA MET A 54 -1.92 -2.66 4.96
C MET A 54 -1.67 -3.03 6.43
N GLY A 55 -1.86 -2.06 7.33
CA GLY A 55 -1.67 -2.25 8.78
C GLY A 55 -2.64 -3.25 9.41
N SER A 56 -2.47 -3.47 10.73
CA SER A 56 -3.27 -4.41 11.53
C SER A 56 -4.75 -4.02 11.70
N THR A 57 -5.18 -2.86 11.19
CA THR A 57 -6.56 -2.34 11.21
C THR A 57 -7.58 -3.20 10.47
N GLY A 58 -7.23 -4.42 10.04
CA GLY A 58 -8.17 -5.34 9.42
C GLY A 58 -8.56 -4.97 7.99
N GLU A 59 -7.89 -4.00 7.36
CA GLU A 59 -8.14 -3.71 5.94
C GLU A 59 -7.55 -4.81 5.04
N ALA A 60 -6.45 -5.42 5.47
CA ALA A 60 -5.77 -6.50 4.74
C ALA A 60 -6.56 -7.82 4.65
N ILE A 61 -7.54 -8.05 5.55
CA ILE A 61 -8.42 -9.23 5.49
C ILE A 61 -9.53 -9.06 4.45
N HIS A 62 -9.87 -7.82 4.09
CA HIS A 62 -10.84 -7.50 3.04
C HIS A 62 -10.22 -7.55 1.63
N MET A 63 -8.94 -7.90 1.53
CA MET A 63 -8.21 -7.94 0.26
C MET A 63 -7.82 -9.37 -0.14
N SER A 64 -8.06 -9.70 -1.40
CA SER A 64 -7.49 -10.87 -2.05
C SER A 64 -5.96 -10.76 -2.17
N ARG A 65 -5.29 -11.87 -2.50
CA ARG A 65 -3.84 -11.85 -2.76
C ARG A 65 -3.49 -10.94 -3.95
N GLN A 66 -4.28 -10.99 -5.01
CA GLN A 66 -4.02 -10.21 -6.21
C GLN A 66 -4.16 -8.72 -5.92
N GLU A 67 -5.22 -8.31 -5.22
CA GLU A 67 -5.43 -6.91 -4.84
C GLU A 67 -4.28 -6.35 -3.99
N ARG A 68 -3.69 -7.15 -3.10
CA ARG A 68 -2.49 -6.73 -2.34
C ARG A 68 -1.30 -6.45 -3.25
N VAL A 69 -1.08 -7.29 -4.24
CA VAL A 69 0.00 -7.11 -5.22
C VAL A 69 -0.27 -5.88 -6.10
N ASP A 70 -1.51 -5.73 -6.57
CA ASP A 70 -1.92 -4.61 -7.41
C ASP A 70 -1.81 -3.27 -6.67
N MET A 71 -2.19 -3.23 -5.39
CA MET A 71 -2.01 -2.06 -4.54
C MET A 71 -0.53 -1.67 -4.41
N ILE A 72 0.33 -2.59 -3.97
CA ILE A 72 1.75 -2.30 -3.72
C ILE A 72 2.46 -1.90 -5.02
N SER A 73 2.21 -2.64 -6.11
CA SER A 73 2.80 -2.35 -7.42
C SER A 73 2.32 -1.03 -8.00
N GLY A 74 1.02 -0.72 -7.86
CA GLY A 74 0.43 0.56 -8.27
C GLY A 74 1.05 1.73 -7.52
N VAL A 75 1.15 1.65 -6.18
CA VAL A 75 1.77 2.70 -5.35
C VAL A 75 3.25 2.89 -5.70
N ARG A 76 4.03 1.81 -5.85
CA ARG A 76 5.44 1.89 -6.26
C ARG A 76 5.59 2.61 -7.60
N LYS A 77 4.81 2.19 -8.59
CA LYS A 77 4.83 2.80 -9.93
C LYS A 77 4.44 4.29 -9.90
N GLY A 78 3.38 4.64 -9.19
CA GLY A 78 2.93 6.03 -9.07
C GLY A 78 3.94 6.93 -8.36
N LEU A 79 4.64 6.42 -7.34
CA LEU A 79 5.75 7.13 -6.70
C LEU A 79 6.95 7.28 -7.64
N ASP A 80 7.28 6.26 -8.43
CA ASP A 80 8.37 6.33 -9.42
C ASP A 80 8.10 7.37 -10.50
N GLU A 81 6.88 7.40 -11.04
CA GLU A 81 6.40 8.40 -12.02
C GLU A 81 6.41 9.82 -11.43
N ALA A 82 6.14 9.96 -10.13
CA ALA A 82 6.25 11.23 -9.41
C ALA A 82 7.68 11.62 -9.01
N GLY A 83 8.70 10.80 -9.35
CA GLY A 83 10.12 11.08 -9.10
C GLY A 83 10.68 10.51 -7.79
N TYR A 84 9.88 9.77 -7.03
CA TYR A 84 10.22 9.23 -5.70
C TYR A 84 10.76 7.79 -5.76
N LYS A 85 11.76 7.52 -6.61
CA LYS A 85 12.22 6.15 -6.96
C LYS A 85 12.65 5.30 -5.77
N ASP A 86 13.34 5.90 -4.80
CA ASP A 86 13.85 5.19 -3.61
C ASP A 86 12.96 5.38 -2.36
N TYR A 87 11.71 5.78 -2.56
CA TYR A 87 10.81 6.09 -1.45
C TYR A 87 10.45 4.83 -0.64
N PRO A 88 10.69 4.82 0.68
CA PRO A 88 10.39 3.68 1.54
C PRO A 88 8.90 3.32 1.59
N ILE A 89 8.60 2.05 1.31
CA ILE A 89 7.27 1.45 1.48
C ILE A 89 7.43 0.23 2.37
N MET A 90 6.74 0.22 3.51
CA MET A 90 6.59 -0.95 4.37
C MET A 90 5.18 -1.50 4.16
N ALA A 91 5.05 -2.78 3.83
CA ALA A 91 3.76 -3.43 3.65
C ALA A 91 3.61 -4.58 4.64
N ALA A 92 2.56 -4.58 5.44
CA ALA A 92 2.33 -5.68 6.36
C ALA A 92 1.69 -6.87 5.62
N SER A 93 2.24 -8.07 5.84
CA SER A 93 1.64 -9.33 5.38
C SER A 93 0.82 -9.97 6.50
N ALA A 94 -0.13 -9.21 7.07
CA ALA A 94 -0.97 -9.73 8.14
C ALA A 94 -1.80 -10.92 7.62
N ARG A 95 -1.50 -12.12 8.12
CA ARG A 95 -2.21 -13.37 7.87
C ARG A 95 -2.25 -14.18 9.16
N VAL A 96 -3.28 -15.02 9.29
CA VAL A 96 -3.39 -15.98 10.40
C VAL A 96 -2.44 -17.18 10.28
N THR A 97 -1.72 -17.29 9.15
CA THR A 97 -0.78 -18.38 8.87
C THR A 97 0.57 -17.82 8.42
N THR A 98 1.64 -18.53 8.77
CA THR A 98 3.02 -18.25 8.35
C THR A 98 3.34 -18.77 6.95
N ARG A 99 2.46 -19.57 6.33
CA ARG A 99 2.68 -20.15 5.00
C ARG A 99 2.59 -19.07 3.92
N ALA A 100 3.70 -18.86 3.21
CA ALA A 100 3.69 -18.17 1.93
C ALA A 100 3.21 -19.15 0.84
N GLU A 101 2.06 -18.89 0.24
CA GLU A 101 1.61 -19.62 -0.94
C GLU A 101 2.21 -18.96 -2.18
N ARG A 102 2.92 -19.75 -2.99
CA ARG A 102 3.65 -19.31 -4.19
C ARG A 102 2.68 -18.86 -5.27
#